data_AF-A0A257M4Q0-F1
#
_entry.id   AF-A0A257M4Q0-F1
#
_cell.length_a   1.000
_cell.length_b   1.000
_cell.length_c   1.000
_cell.angle_alpha   90.00
_cell.angle_beta   90.00
_cell.angle_gamma   90.00
#
_symmetry.space_group_name_H-M   'P 1'
#
loop_
_entity.id
_entity.type
_entity.pdbx_description
1 polymer ?
#
loop_
_entity_poly.entity_id
_entity_poly.type
_entity_poly.pdbx_seq_one_letter_code
_entity_poly.pdbx_strand_id
1 'polypeptide(L)'
;MNRVALYYFIAALVSFVAYHFVPLSSVYRGWMVWRVLFSFLRGGWHHADAEDLVSHSLWLWMTLQSLTGPFLVPFFIGSKLIRWLILCPSTMMFIGLSCLFLVKGQLNHYSPFFWILASQGFHFVGCLCIRRPQPEEFVPAP
;
A
#
# COMPACT_ATOMS: atom_id res chain seq x y z
N MET A 1 -15.48 9.33 12.59
CA MET A 1 -14.17 9.51 11.93
C MET A 1 -13.62 8.25 11.27
N ASN A 2 -13.86 7.05 11.80
CA ASN A 2 -13.38 5.82 11.16
C ASN A 2 -14.03 5.53 9.79
N ARG A 3 -15.20 6.11 9.50
CA ARG A 3 -15.78 6.13 8.14
C ARG A 3 -14.89 6.85 7.12
N VAL A 4 -14.22 7.94 7.52
CA VAL A 4 -13.28 8.67 6.65
C VAL A 4 -12.05 7.81 6.35
N ALA A 5 -11.50 7.14 7.36
CA ALA A 5 -10.41 6.18 7.16
C ALA A 5 -10.82 5.06 6.20
N LEU A 6 -12.04 4.53 6.34
CA LEU A 6 -12.58 3.53 5.43
C LEU A 6 -12.67 4.04 3.98
N TYR A 7 -13.13 5.28 3.75
CA TYR A 7 -13.15 5.85 2.40
C TYR A 7 -11.75 5.92 1.77
N TYR A 8 -10.73 6.26 2.55
CA TYR A 8 -9.35 6.25 2.09
C TYR A 8 -8.85 4.84 1.77
N PHE A 9 -9.18 3.82 2.58
CA PHE A 9 -8.82 2.43 2.25
C PHE A 9 -9.55 1.91 1.00
N ILE A 10 -10.81 2.31 0.80
CA ILE A 10 -11.55 1.98 -0.43
C ILE A 10 -10.92 2.69 -1.63
N ALA A 11 -10.56 3.98 -1.51
CA ALA A 11 -9.87 4.72 -2.56
C ALA A 11 -8.50 4.11 -2.90
N ALA A 12 -7.79 3.61 -1.88
CA ALA A 12 -6.55 2.85 -2.07
C ALA A 12 -6.80 1.59 -2.90
N LEU A 13 -7.79 0.78 -2.53
CA LEU A 13 -8.18 -0.42 -3.25
C LEU A 13 -8.60 -0.12 -4.70
N VAL A 14 -9.40 0.93 -4.92
CA VAL A 14 -9.82 1.35 -6.27
C VAL A 14 -8.60 1.78 -7.10
N SER A 15 -7.66 2.53 -6.51
CA SER A 15 -6.43 2.95 -7.20
C SER A 15 -5.53 1.74 -7.52
N PHE A 16 -5.46 0.76 -6.61
CA PHE A 16 -4.78 -0.51 -6.85
C PHE A 16 -5.43 -1.30 -7.98
N VAL A 17 -6.76 -1.40 -8.01
CA VAL A 17 -7.48 -2.04 -9.13
C VAL A 17 -7.24 -1.28 -10.43
N ALA A 18 -7.31 0.06 -10.41
CA ALA A 18 -7.04 0.90 -11.57
C ALA A 18 -5.63 0.67 -12.13
N TYR A 19 -4.61 0.56 -11.27
CA TYR A 19 -3.25 0.21 -11.68
C TYR A 19 -3.19 -1.09 -12.52
N HIS A 20 -4.01 -2.09 -12.18
CA HIS A 20 -4.00 -3.39 -12.86
C HIS A 20 -4.80 -3.41 -14.16
N PHE A 21 -5.92 -2.68 -14.20
CA PHE A 21 -6.93 -2.85 -15.25
C PHE A 21 -7.07 -1.65 -16.18
N VAL A 22 -6.63 -0.45 -15.80
CA VAL A 22 -6.65 0.70 -16.71
C VAL A 22 -5.63 0.42 -17.84
N PRO A 23 -6.09 0.37 -19.11
CA PRO A 23 -5.19 0.14 -20.22
C PRO A 23 -4.30 1.37 -20.41
N LEU A 24 -3.01 1.19 -20.18
CA LEU A 24 -1.98 2.20 -20.40
C LEU A 24 -1.09 1.74 -21.55
N SER A 25 -0.35 2.68 -22.15
CA SER A 25 0.42 2.52 -23.40
C SER A 25 0.97 1.10 -23.62
N SER A 26 0.80 0.60 -24.84
CA SER A 26 0.77 -0.80 -25.31
C SER A 26 1.82 -1.82 -24.84
N VAL A 27 2.83 -1.42 -24.07
CA VAL A 27 4.00 -2.27 -23.74
C VAL A 27 3.96 -2.81 -22.30
N TYR A 28 3.43 -2.05 -21.33
CA TYR A 28 3.44 -2.45 -19.92
C TYR A 28 2.07 -2.28 -19.27
N ARG A 29 1.49 -3.38 -18.77
CA ARG A 29 0.24 -3.38 -18.00
C ARG A 29 0.53 -3.74 -16.54
N GLY A 30 -0.17 -3.12 -15.59
CA GLY A 30 0.06 -3.37 -14.15
C GLY A 30 -0.13 -4.84 -13.74
N TRP A 31 -0.99 -5.60 -14.42
CA TRP A 31 -1.14 -7.03 -14.17
C TRP A 31 0.07 -7.89 -14.56
N MET A 32 1.01 -7.37 -15.34
CA MET A 32 2.26 -8.10 -15.66
C MET A 32 3.14 -8.30 -14.42
N VAL A 33 2.98 -7.46 -13.39
CA VAL A 33 3.68 -7.62 -12.10
C VAL A 33 3.37 -8.97 -11.46
N TRP A 34 2.16 -9.51 -11.65
CA TRP A 34 1.78 -10.82 -11.15
C TRP A 34 2.55 -11.95 -11.82
N ARG A 35 2.78 -11.85 -13.14
CA ARG A 35 3.56 -12.86 -13.87
C ARG A 35 4.98 -12.91 -13.31
N VAL A 36 5.60 -11.75 -13.13
CA VAL A 36 6.95 -11.60 -12.57
C VAL A 36 7.01 -12.17 -11.15
N LEU A 37 6.02 -11.83 -10.31
CA LEU A 37 5.93 -12.33 -8.95
C LEU A 37 5.75 -13.85 -8.88
N PHE A 38 4.85 -14.42 -9.67
CA PHE A 38 4.64 -15.88 -9.68
C PHE A 38 5.82 -16.63 -10.30
N SER A 39 6.51 -16.08 -11.30
CA SER A 39 7.74 -16.67 -11.81
C SER A 39 8.84 -16.66 -10.76
N PHE A 40 8.95 -15.59 -9.97
CA PHE A 40 9.90 -15.50 -8.87
C PHE A 40 9.60 -16.55 -7.78
N LEU A 41 8.34 -16.69 -7.37
CA LEU A 41 7.92 -17.67 -6.37
C LEU A 41 8.10 -19.13 -6.84
N ARG A 42 7.96 -19.41 -8.15
CA ARG A 42 8.14 -20.75 -8.72
C ARG A 42 9.58 -21.09 -9.07
N GLY A 43 10.38 -20.12 -9.49
CA GLY A 43 11.73 -20.32 -10.05
C GLY A 43 12.82 -20.58 -9.01
N GLY A 44 12.51 -20.42 -7.73
CA GLY A 44 13.48 -20.57 -6.64
C GLY A 44 14.40 -19.35 -6.53
N TRP A 45 14.76 -19.00 -5.30
CA TRP A 45 15.45 -17.76 -4.94
C TRP A 45 16.95 -17.80 -5.31
N HIS A 46 17.38 -18.85 -6.03
CA HIS A 46 18.77 -19.28 -6.11
C HIS A 46 19.68 -18.37 -6.94
N HIS A 47 19.12 -17.44 -7.74
CA HIS A 47 19.86 -16.46 -8.54
C HIS A 47 19.31 -15.03 -8.45
N ALA A 48 18.53 -14.73 -7.41
CA ALA A 48 17.95 -13.41 -7.26
C ALA A 48 18.93 -12.46 -6.57
N ASP A 49 19.23 -11.33 -7.21
CA ASP A 49 20.01 -10.28 -6.58
C ASP A 49 19.22 -9.63 -5.44
N ALA A 50 19.91 -8.99 -4.50
CA ALA A 50 19.28 -8.34 -3.34
C ALA A 50 18.26 -7.26 -3.75
N GLU A 51 18.52 -6.54 -4.86
CA GLU A 51 17.60 -5.55 -5.40
C GLU A 51 16.28 -6.18 -5.87
N ASP A 52 16.34 -7.35 -6.50
CA ASP A 52 15.15 -8.08 -6.94
C ASP A 52 14.37 -8.57 -5.73
N LEU A 53 15.03 -9.17 -4.75
CA LEU A 53 14.39 -9.65 -3.52
C LEU A 53 13.65 -8.52 -2.79
N VAL A 54 14.29 -7.36 -2.66
CA VAL A 54 13.67 -6.17 -2.07
C VAL A 54 12.47 -5.74 -2.91
N SER A 55 12.63 -5.58 -4.22
CA SER A 55 11.55 -5.14 -5.11
C SER A 55 10.33 -6.06 -5.07
N HIS A 56 10.53 -7.38 -5.10
CA HIS A 56 9.44 -8.36 -5.05
C HIS A 56 8.73 -8.37 -3.68
N SER A 57 9.52 -8.28 -2.59
CA SER A 57 8.97 -8.14 -1.23
C SER A 57 8.16 -6.86 -1.09
N LEU A 58 8.62 -5.77 -1.71
CA LEU A 58 7.91 -4.51 -1.73
C LEU A 58 6.54 -4.64 -2.42
N TRP A 59 6.51 -5.29 -3.58
CA TRP A 59 5.28 -5.56 -4.34
C TRP A 59 4.28 -6.43 -3.59
N LEU A 60 4.75 -7.51 -2.97
CA LEU A 60 3.93 -8.41 -2.15
C LEU A 60 3.27 -7.65 -1.00
N TRP A 61 4.04 -6.84 -0.29
CA TRP A 61 3.54 -6.11 0.85
C TRP A 61 2.53 -5.02 0.45
N MET A 62 2.82 -4.22 -0.59
CA MET A 62 1.90 -3.21 -1.11
C MET A 62 0.56 -3.81 -1.53
N THR A 63 0.60 -4.98 -2.15
CA THR A 63 -0.57 -5.77 -2.52
C THR A 63 -1.36 -6.17 -1.28
N LEU A 64 -0.70 -6.80 -0.31
CA LEU A 64 -1.36 -7.26 0.92
C LEU A 64 -2.00 -6.09 1.66
N GLN A 65 -1.30 -4.96 1.78
CA GLN A 65 -1.85 -3.76 2.41
C GLN A 65 -3.05 -3.19 1.67
N SER A 66 -2.98 -3.05 0.34
CA SER A 66 -4.08 -2.49 -0.45
C SER A 66 -5.33 -3.37 -0.39
N LEU A 67 -5.16 -4.70 -0.35
CA LEU A 67 -6.27 -5.66 -0.27
C LEU A 67 -6.84 -5.79 1.15
N THR A 68 -5.98 -5.81 2.17
CA THR A 68 -6.42 -6.06 3.56
C THR A 68 -6.79 -4.77 4.30
N GLY A 69 -6.30 -3.61 3.89
CA GLY A 69 -6.49 -2.31 4.54
C GLY A 69 -7.94 -2.02 4.98
N PRO A 70 -8.96 -2.15 4.10
CA PRO A 70 -10.35 -1.92 4.48
C PRO A 70 -10.84 -2.80 5.65
N PHE A 71 -10.30 -4.02 5.78
CA PHE A 71 -10.67 -4.99 6.80
C PHE A 71 -9.86 -4.85 8.09
N LEU A 72 -8.72 -4.15 8.05
CA LEU A 72 -7.84 -3.96 9.22
C LEU A 72 -8.29 -2.82 10.14
N VAL A 73 -9.27 -2.01 9.75
CA VAL A 73 -9.79 -0.87 10.54
C VAL A 73 -10.13 -1.25 12.00
N PRO A 74 -10.85 -2.35 12.30
CA PRO A 74 -11.14 -2.75 13.68
C PRO A 74 -9.86 -3.06 14.49
N PHE A 75 -8.88 -3.71 13.86
CA PHE A 75 -7.61 -4.08 14.50
C PHE A 75 -6.76 -2.85 14.84
N PHE A 76 -6.73 -1.86 13.95
CA PHE A 76 -6.03 -0.59 14.18
C PHE A 76 -6.63 0.24 15.33
N ILE A 77 -7.96 0.16 15.50
CA ILE A 77 -8.63 0.78 16.65
C ILE A 77 -8.15 0.09 17.94
N GLY A 78 -8.15 -1.25 17.95
CA GLY A 78 -7.76 -2.06 19.12
C GLY A 78 -6.30 -1.90 19.54
N SER A 79 -5.34 -1.77 18.61
CA SER A 79 -3.91 -1.78 18.93
C SER A 79 -3.08 -0.70 18.22
N LYS A 80 -2.45 0.18 19.03
CA LYS A 80 -1.48 1.19 18.57
C LYS A 80 -0.26 0.49 17.95
N LEU A 81 0.17 -0.62 18.54
CA LEU A 81 1.31 -1.38 18.04
C LEU A 81 1.04 -1.91 16.64
N ILE A 82 -0.12 -2.53 16.40
CA ILE A 82 -0.51 -3.03 15.06
C ILE A 82 -0.56 -1.89 14.04
N ARG A 83 -1.09 -0.72 14.45
CA ARG A 83 -1.11 0.47 13.61
C ARG A 83 0.31 0.92 13.21
N TRP A 84 1.23 1.00 14.16
CA TRP A 84 2.62 1.40 13.87
C TRP A 84 3.39 0.35 13.08
N LEU A 85 3.18 -0.93 13.38
CA LEU A 85 3.78 -2.04 12.64
C LEU A 85 3.36 -2.07 11.17
N ILE A 86 2.19 -1.53 10.84
CA ILE A 86 1.73 -1.44 9.45
C ILE A 86 2.14 -0.09 8.84
N LEU A 87 2.02 1.00 9.60
CA LEU A 87 2.32 2.35 9.13
C LEU A 87 3.81 2.56 8.83
N CYS A 88 4.71 2.09 9.68
CA CYS A 88 6.16 2.29 9.50
C CYS A 88 6.66 1.63 8.19
N PRO A 89 6.36 0.34 7.91
CA PRO A 89 6.68 -0.27 6.63
C PRO A 89 6.00 0.46 5.46
N SER A 90 4.69 0.78 5.53
CA SER A 90 4.02 1.53 4.45
C SER A 90 4.75 2.82 4.11
N THR A 91 5.20 3.56 5.13
CA THR A 91 5.88 4.85 4.96
C THR A 91 7.26 4.67 4.33
N MET A 92 8.06 3.72 4.82
CA MET A 92 9.39 3.43 4.24
C MET A 92 9.28 3.01 2.77
N MET A 93 8.23 2.26 2.43
CA MET A 93 8.02 1.77 1.07
C MET A 93 7.50 2.86 0.14
N PHE A 94 6.58 3.72 0.62
CA PHE A 94 6.15 4.90 -0.11
C PHE A 94 7.32 5.82 -0.42
N ILE A 95 8.18 6.08 0.56
CA ILE A 95 9.40 6.89 0.38
C ILE A 95 10.37 6.18 -0.57
N GLY A 96 10.64 4.89 -0.37
CA GLY A 96 11.56 4.11 -1.19
C GLY A 96 11.15 4.07 -2.67
N LEU A 97 9.87 3.84 -2.94
CA LEU A 97 9.31 3.90 -4.30
C LEU A 97 9.41 5.30 -4.88
N SER A 98 9.02 6.32 -4.12
CA SER A 98 9.11 7.72 -4.55
C SER A 98 10.54 8.12 -4.90
N CYS A 99 11.52 7.73 -4.07
CA CYS A 99 12.94 7.97 -4.32
C CYS A 99 13.45 7.21 -5.56
N LEU A 100 13.08 5.94 -5.74
CA LEU A 100 13.43 5.17 -6.94
C LEU A 100 12.91 5.85 -8.22
N PHE A 101 11.68 6.37 -8.19
CA PHE A 101 11.09 7.08 -9.32
C PHE A 101 11.73 8.45 -9.58
N LEU A 102 12.08 9.19 -8.53
CA LEU A 102 12.75 10.49 -8.65
C LEU A 102 14.18 10.35 -9.19
N VAL A 103 14.93 9.36 -8.72
CA VAL A 103 16.34 9.16 -9.10
C VAL A 103 16.47 8.59 -10.52
N LYS A 104 15.57 7.69 -10.95
CA LYS A 104 15.63 7.11 -12.31
C LYS A 104 15.10 8.05 -13.40
N GLY A 105 14.58 9.24 -13.08
CA GLY A 105 14.26 10.30 -14.05
C GLY A 105 13.20 9.97 -15.10
N GLN A 106 12.43 8.90 -14.91
CA GLN A 106 11.62 8.25 -15.95
C GLN A 106 10.13 8.68 -15.95
N LEU A 107 9.83 9.88 -15.43
CA LEU A 107 8.47 10.44 -15.27
C LEU A 107 7.54 10.31 -16.49
N ASN A 108 8.10 10.26 -17.70
CA ASN A 108 7.34 10.19 -18.96
C ASN A 108 6.81 8.79 -19.34
N HIS A 109 7.18 7.72 -18.62
CA HIS A 109 6.70 6.35 -18.88
C HIS A 109 5.80 5.80 -17.75
N TYR A 110 5.41 6.64 -16.80
CA TYR A 110 4.91 6.22 -15.48
C TYR A 110 3.41 6.34 -15.23
N SER A 111 2.59 6.46 -16.28
CA SER A 111 1.12 6.45 -16.14
C SER A 111 0.57 5.33 -15.22
N PRO A 112 1.11 4.10 -15.20
CA PRO A 112 0.62 3.05 -14.30
C PRO A 112 1.08 3.31 -12.87
N PHE A 113 2.33 3.72 -12.71
CA PHE A 113 2.96 3.83 -11.40
C PHE A 113 2.35 4.95 -10.54
N PHE A 114 1.70 5.95 -11.15
CA PHE A 114 0.89 6.91 -10.40
C PHE A 114 -0.26 6.27 -9.63
N TRP A 115 -0.91 5.24 -10.18
CA TRP A 115 -2.04 4.58 -9.51
C TRP A 115 -1.61 3.74 -8.31
N ILE A 116 -0.44 3.09 -8.37
CA ILE A 116 0.10 2.37 -7.22
C ILE A 116 0.58 3.35 -6.14
N LEU A 117 1.22 4.47 -6.51
CA LEU A 117 1.62 5.52 -5.55
C LEU A 117 0.40 6.16 -4.89
N ALA A 118 -0.66 6.45 -5.67
CA ALA A 118 -1.93 6.93 -5.15
C ALA A 118 -2.56 5.91 -4.19
N SER A 119 -2.53 4.61 -4.52
CA SER A 119 -2.99 3.55 -3.62
C SER A 119 -2.26 3.60 -2.27
N GLN A 120 -0.93 3.65 -2.29
CA GLN A 120 -0.13 3.71 -1.06
C GLN A 120 -0.36 5.01 -0.28
N GLY A 121 -0.48 6.14 -0.98
CA GLY A 121 -0.80 7.44 -0.37
C GLY A 121 -2.16 7.42 0.34
N PHE A 122 -3.20 6.91 -0.32
CA PHE A 122 -4.52 6.76 0.28
C PHE A 122 -4.51 5.77 1.45
N HIS A 123 -3.78 4.65 1.35
CA HIS A 123 -3.64 3.71 2.47
C HIS A 123 -2.99 4.38 3.69
N PHE A 124 -1.90 5.14 3.47
CA PHE A 124 -1.22 5.89 4.52
C PHE A 124 -2.14 6.92 5.19
N VAL A 125 -2.85 7.73 4.39
CA VAL A 125 -3.83 8.71 4.90
C VAL A 125 -4.96 8.00 5.65
N GLY A 126 -5.45 6.87 5.14
CA GLY A 126 -6.43 6.01 5.79
C GLY A 126 -5.97 5.61 7.20
N CYS A 127 -4.74 5.10 7.32
CA CYS A 127 -4.14 4.78 8.61
C CYS A 127 -4.02 5.99 9.55
N LEU A 128 -3.72 7.19 9.05
CA LEU A 128 -3.67 8.42 9.85
C LEU A 128 -5.05 8.86 10.35
N CYS A 129 -6.09 8.70 9.52
CA CYS A 129 -7.45 9.07 9.85
C CYS A 129 -8.14 8.15 10.87
N ILE A 130 -7.56 6.99 11.19
CA ILE A 130 -8.10 6.09 12.22
C ILE A 130 -7.98 6.76 13.58
N ARG A 131 -9.12 6.99 14.22
CA ARG A 131 -9.20 7.47 15.59
C ARG A 131 -9.73 6.36 16.48
N ARG A 132 -9.09 6.22 17.65
CA ARG A 132 -9.66 5.41 18.72
C ARG A 132 -10.91 6.11 19.24
N PRO A 133 -11.98 5.36 19.60
CA PRO A 133 -12.98 5.92 20.47
C PRO A 133 -12.25 6.41 21.72
N GLN A 134 -12.39 7.70 22.04
CA GLN A 134 -11.93 8.16 23.34
C GLN A 134 -12.80 7.44 24.37
N PRO A 135 -12.22 6.90 25.45
CA PRO A 135 -13.05 6.51 26.58
C PRO A 135 -13.87 7.76 26.92
N GLU A 136 -15.20 7.63 26.92
CA GLU A 136 -16.08 8.69 27.37
C GLU A 136 -15.49 9.23 28.67
N GLU A 137 -15.35 10.55 28.77
CA GLU A 137 -15.03 11.20 30.03
C GLU A 137 -15.92 10.55 31.09
N PHE A 138 -15.32 9.74 31.97
CA PHE A 138 -15.94 9.33 33.22
C PHE A 138 -16.11 10.63 34.00
N VAL A 139 -17.14 11.40 33.64
CA VAL A 139 -17.70 12.43 34.48
C VAL A 139 -18.32 11.63 35.62
N PRO A 140 -17.77 11.66 36.84
CA PRO A 140 -18.53 11.16 37.97
C PRO A 140 -19.81 12.00 38.00
N ALA A 141 -20.96 11.34 37.88
CA ALA A 141 -22.24 12.01 38.08
C ALA A 141 -22.21 12.71 39.45
N PRO A 142 -22.68 13.97 39.54
CA PRO A 142 -22.67 14.73 40.79
C PRO A 142 -23.53 14.09 41.88
#